data_AF-A0AAN7M7G8-F1
#
_entry.id   AF-A0AAN7M7G8-F1
#
_cell.length_a   1.000
_cell.length_b   1.000
_cell.length_c   1.000
_cell.angle_alpha   90.00
_cell.angle_beta   90.00
_cell.angle_gamma   90.00
#
_symmetry.space_group_name_H-M   'P 1'
#
loop_
_entity.id
_entity.type
_entity.pdbx_description
1 polymer ?
#
loop_
_entity_poly.entity_id
_entity_poly.type
_entity_poly.pdbx_seq_one_letter_code
_entity_poly.pdbx_strand_id
1 'polypeptide(L)'
;MFGSSLQILDSKSIIFEFYADFIAVDPYHFTLSIPSNHMYMLPAVVDPLLLQQFCDRTKLMYQQESGLFDFRRTDVSPPLLIVDRRDDPVTPLLNQWTYQTMVHELVGIQDNKADLRNFGRIPKDQREVVLSSEQDAFFNAIMHENFGDIGLNIKRMVDEFQQLARSNQNIQTIEDMAKFADNYPEYKKMHGNVSKHVTSVTEMSRIVEERKLMMVSETEHELACNVMLYALRYEKESPVQLMQLFNKLAAQSPKYKPGLFNSC
;
A
#
# COMPACT_ATOMS: atom_id res chain seq x y z
N MET A 1 -17.06 6.69 -13.93
CA MET A 1 -16.81 7.27 -12.61
C MET A 1 -17.66 8.52 -12.57
N PHE A 2 -18.67 8.51 -11.70
CA PHE A 2 -19.45 9.71 -11.43
C PHE A 2 -18.50 10.65 -10.68
N GLY A 3 -18.23 11.83 -11.23
CA GLY A 3 -17.59 12.90 -10.47
C GLY A 3 -18.52 13.23 -9.30
N SER A 4 -18.15 12.81 -8.11
CA SER A 4 -18.86 13.19 -6.89
C SER A 4 -18.40 14.58 -6.54
N SER A 5 -18.96 15.57 -7.24
CA SER A 5 -18.74 16.99 -6.95
C SER A 5 -19.14 17.25 -5.51
N LEU A 6 -18.17 17.45 -4.62
CA LEU A 6 -18.44 17.87 -3.26
C LEU A 6 -18.85 19.35 -3.29
N GLN A 7 -20.15 19.61 -3.30
CA GLN A 7 -20.69 20.97 -3.25
C GLN A 7 -20.54 21.51 -1.82
N ILE A 8 -19.53 22.34 -1.58
CA ILE A 8 -19.34 23.02 -0.31
C ILE A 8 -20.18 24.31 -0.34
N LEU A 9 -21.28 24.37 0.42
CA LEU A 9 -22.03 25.60 0.63
C LEU A 9 -21.32 26.48 1.66
N ASP A 10 -20.74 27.60 1.22
CA ASP A 10 -20.42 28.71 2.13
C ASP A 10 -21.70 29.51 2.46
N SER A 11 -21.65 30.26 3.57
CA SER A 11 -22.62 31.21 4.11
C SER A 11 -23.24 32.21 3.10
N LYS A 12 -22.72 32.27 1.86
CA LYS A 12 -23.20 33.07 0.73
C LYS A 12 -23.78 32.27 -0.46
N SER A 13 -24.05 30.96 -0.30
CA SER A 13 -24.66 30.11 -1.34
C SER A 13 -23.85 30.01 -2.64
N ILE A 14 -22.52 29.96 -2.57
CA ILE A 14 -21.65 29.74 -3.72
C ILE A 14 -21.42 28.23 -3.87
N ILE A 15 -21.55 27.72 -5.10
CA ILE A 15 -21.29 26.31 -5.44
C ILE A 15 -19.89 26.23 -6.06
N PHE A 16 -19.06 25.35 -5.51
CA PHE A 16 -17.74 25.01 -6.05
C PHE A 16 -17.69 23.53 -6.38
N GLU A 17 -16.97 23.18 -7.45
CA GLU A 17 -16.60 21.80 -7.76
C GLU A 17 -15.19 21.53 -7.23
N PHE A 18 -15.06 20.49 -6.41
CA PHE A 18 -13.78 20.06 -5.85
C PHE A 18 -13.50 18.62 -6.26
N TYR A 19 -12.45 18.41 -7.05
CA TYR A 19 -12.08 17.11 -7.62
C TYR A 19 -11.13 16.33 -6.68
N ALA A 20 -11.68 15.78 -5.59
CA ALA A 20 -10.95 14.95 -4.63
C ALA A 20 -11.59 13.56 -4.47
N ASP A 21 -11.90 12.92 -5.60
CA ASP A 21 -12.52 11.59 -5.67
C ASP A 21 -11.51 10.44 -5.45
N PHE A 22 -10.50 10.64 -4.60
CA PHE A 22 -9.48 9.65 -4.27
C PHE A 22 -9.02 9.79 -2.82
N ILE A 23 -8.42 8.73 -2.28
CA ILE A 23 -7.79 8.71 -0.96
C ILE A 23 -6.27 8.71 -1.17
N ALA A 24 -5.60 9.77 -0.73
CA ALA A 24 -4.15 9.82 -0.70
C ALA A 24 -3.60 8.89 0.39
N VAL A 25 -2.68 8.01 0.01
CA VAL A 25 -1.98 7.11 0.95
C VAL A 25 -0.67 7.78 1.38
N ASP A 26 0.09 8.27 0.42
CA ASP A 26 1.31 9.05 0.59
C ASP A 26 1.48 10.04 -0.60
N PRO A 27 2.53 10.87 -0.66
CA PRO A 27 2.69 11.87 -1.73
C PRO A 27 2.71 11.32 -3.16
N TYR A 28 2.96 10.02 -3.34
CA TYR A 28 3.10 9.37 -4.65
C TYR A 28 2.05 8.29 -4.90
N HIS A 29 1.31 7.84 -3.88
CA HIS A 29 0.32 6.78 -4.00
C HIS A 29 -1.07 7.25 -3.55
N PHE A 30 -2.08 6.89 -4.35
CA PHE A 30 -3.49 7.09 -4.02
C PHE A 30 -4.31 5.84 -4.35
N THR A 31 -5.48 5.72 -3.72
CA THR A 31 -6.47 4.69 -4.02
C THR A 31 -7.82 5.31 -4.33
N LEU A 32 -8.57 4.66 -5.22
CA LEU A 32 -9.96 5.03 -5.53
C LEU A 32 -10.95 4.36 -4.56
N SER A 33 -10.47 3.53 -3.63
CA SER A 33 -11.27 2.80 -2.64
C SER A 33 -12.48 2.07 -3.25
N ILE A 34 -12.27 1.43 -4.41
CA ILE A 34 -13.33 0.70 -5.11
C ILE A 34 -13.57 -0.62 -4.38
N PRO A 35 -14.76 -0.85 -3.79
CA PRO A 35 -15.07 -2.10 -3.13
C PRO A 35 -15.05 -3.25 -4.13
N SER A 36 -14.57 -4.42 -3.69
CA SER A 36 -14.50 -5.64 -4.51
C SER A 36 -13.66 -5.52 -5.79
N ASN A 37 -12.66 -4.63 -5.82
CA ASN A 37 -11.78 -4.46 -6.99
C ASN A 37 -11.11 -5.78 -7.43
N HIS A 38 -10.86 -6.69 -6.48
CA HIS A 38 -10.31 -8.01 -6.75
C HIS A 38 -11.21 -8.90 -7.64
N MET A 39 -12.52 -8.63 -7.70
CA MET A 39 -13.42 -9.36 -8.61
C MET A 39 -13.17 -9.04 -10.07
N TYR A 40 -12.65 -7.84 -10.39
CA TYR A 40 -12.20 -7.50 -11.74
C TYR A 40 -10.87 -8.19 -12.11
N MET A 41 -10.22 -8.90 -11.18
CA MET A 41 -9.08 -9.75 -11.51
C MET A 41 -9.52 -11.17 -11.94
N LEU A 42 -10.80 -11.52 -11.80
CA LEU A 42 -11.31 -12.83 -12.20
C LEU A 42 -11.46 -12.92 -13.73
N PRO A 43 -10.89 -13.97 -14.38
CA PRO A 43 -11.01 -14.16 -15.83
C PRO A 43 -12.46 -14.23 -16.33
N ALA A 44 -13.39 -14.65 -15.48
CA ALA A 44 -14.81 -14.80 -15.80
C ALA A 44 -15.58 -13.47 -15.88
N VAL A 45 -14.99 -12.36 -15.42
CA VAL A 45 -15.68 -11.06 -15.26
C VAL A 45 -15.13 -10.00 -16.23
N VAL A 46 -13.97 -10.20 -16.87
CA VAL A 46 -13.28 -9.12 -17.60
C VAL A 46 -12.90 -9.50 -19.04
N ASP A 47 -13.66 -8.93 -19.97
CA ASP A 47 -13.39 -8.84 -21.41
C ASP A 47 -12.13 -7.95 -21.64
N PRO A 48 -11.15 -8.37 -22.48
CA PRO A 48 -10.02 -7.53 -22.93
C PRO A 48 -10.41 -6.13 -23.41
N LEU A 49 -11.67 -5.91 -23.84
CA LEU A 49 -12.18 -4.59 -24.20
C LEU A 49 -12.22 -3.59 -23.05
N LEU A 50 -12.22 -4.01 -21.77
CA LEU A 50 -12.50 -3.11 -20.65
C LEU A 50 -11.42 -2.04 -20.42
N LEU A 51 -10.13 -2.42 -20.58
CA LEU A 51 -9.02 -1.47 -20.49
C LEU A 51 -9.06 -0.46 -21.64
N GLN A 52 -9.30 -0.95 -22.86
CA GLN A 52 -9.42 -0.11 -24.05
C GLN A 52 -10.60 0.86 -23.92
N GLN A 53 -11.76 0.37 -23.49
CA GLN A 53 -12.94 1.19 -23.21
C GLN A 53 -12.68 2.25 -22.14
N PHE A 54 -11.91 1.90 -21.09
CA PHE A 54 -11.54 2.85 -20.06
C PHE A 54 -10.64 3.96 -20.62
N CYS A 55 -9.59 3.59 -21.38
CA CYS A 55 -8.71 4.54 -22.07
C CYS A 55 -9.48 5.47 -23.02
N ASP A 56 -10.39 4.92 -23.82
CA ASP A 56 -11.17 5.70 -24.79
C ASP A 56 -12.16 6.63 -24.09
N ARG A 57 -12.75 6.21 -22.96
CA ARG A 57 -13.61 7.06 -22.14
C ARG A 57 -12.83 8.19 -21.48
N THR A 58 -11.61 7.94 -21.01
CA THR A 58 -10.72 8.98 -20.46
C THR A 58 -10.33 10.00 -21.53
N LYS A 59 -10.01 9.55 -22.75
CA LYS A 59 -9.74 10.45 -23.88
C LYS A 59 -10.94 11.30 -24.25
N LEU A 60 -12.14 10.70 -24.28
CA LEU A 60 -13.38 11.43 -24.56
C LEU A 60 -13.63 12.51 -23.49
N MET A 61 -13.47 12.19 -22.21
CA MET A 61 -13.58 13.16 -21.12
C MET A 61 -12.58 14.31 -21.26
N TYR A 62 -11.33 14.02 -21.59
CA TYR A 62 -10.31 15.05 -21.82
C TYR A 62 -10.69 16.00 -22.97
N GLN A 63 -11.31 15.47 -24.03
CA GLN A 63 -11.77 16.28 -25.16
C GLN A 63 -13.02 17.11 -24.83
N GLN A 64 -13.96 16.55 -24.08
CA GLN A 64 -15.21 17.22 -23.70
C GLN A 64 -14.96 18.34 -22.69
N GLU A 65 -14.15 18.07 -21.67
CA GLU A 65 -13.87 19.01 -20.57
C GLU A 65 -12.54 19.75 -20.76
N SER A 66 -12.24 20.17 -22.00
CA SER A 66 -10.96 20.80 -22.36
C SER A 66 -10.61 22.03 -21.50
N GLY A 67 -11.61 22.76 -21.00
CA GLY A 67 -11.41 23.90 -20.11
C GLY A 67 -10.85 23.54 -18.72
N LEU A 68 -11.12 22.34 -18.20
CA LEU A 68 -10.54 21.86 -16.95
C LEU A 68 -9.06 21.47 -17.12
N PHE A 69 -8.66 21.11 -18.34
CA PHE A 69 -7.34 20.59 -18.66
C PHE A 69 -6.45 21.57 -19.44
N ASP A 70 -6.82 22.85 -19.50
CA ASP A 70 -6.00 23.91 -20.12
C ASP A 70 -4.83 24.33 -19.22
N PHE A 71 -3.96 23.37 -18.93
CA PHE A 71 -2.75 23.60 -18.14
C PHE A 71 -1.66 24.29 -18.99
N ARG A 72 -0.73 24.96 -18.30
CA ARG A 72 0.47 25.50 -18.96
C ARG A 72 1.20 24.37 -19.69
N ARG A 73 1.32 24.52 -21.01
CA ARG A 73 2.01 23.54 -21.85
C ARG A 73 3.46 23.38 -21.40
N THR A 74 3.82 22.14 -21.14
CA THR A 74 5.20 21.69 -20.91
C THR A 74 5.79 21.18 -22.23
N ASP A 75 7.11 21.25 -22.39
CA ASP A 75 7.79 20.75 -23.59
C ASP A 75 7.59 19.25 -23.81
N VAL A 76 7.32 18.52 -22.71
CA VAL A 76 7.00 17.09 -22.70
C VAL A 76 5.64 16.90 -22.05
N SER A 77 4.71 16.23 -22.74
CA SER A 77 3.41 15.84 -22.18
C SER A 77 3.61 14.74 -21.13
N PRO A 78 3.02 14.85 -19.93
CA PRO A 78 3.09 13.79 -18.93
C PRO A 78 2.39 12.53 -19.45
N PRO A 79 3.04 11.35 -19.38
CA PRO A 79 2.41 10.10 -19.79
C PRO A 79 1.46 9.59 -18.69
N LEU A 80 0.28 9.12 -19.08
CA LEU A 80 -0.61 8.33 -18.24
C LEU A 80 -0.52 6.87 -18.68
N LEU A 81 0.07 6.03 -17.83
CA LEU A 81 0.16 4.59 -18.05
C LEU A 81 -0.96 3.89 -17.27
N ILE A 82 -1.80 3.14 -17.98
CA ILE A 82 -2.87 2.34 -17.38
C ILE A 82 -2.52 0.88 -17.65
N VAL A 83 -2.31 0.13 -16.57
CA VAL A 83 -1.84 -1.26 -16.60
C VAL A 83 -2.94 -2.17 -16.05
N ASP A 84 -3.06 -3.36 -16.62
CA ASP A 84 -3.91 -4.41 -16.08
C ASP A 84 -3.12 -5.27 -15.09
N ARG A 85 -3.69 -5.56 -13.91
CA ARG A 85 -3.00 -6.38 -12.90
C ARG A 85 -2.71 -7.79 -13.39
N ARG A 86 -3.44 -8.29 -14.41
CA ARG A 86 -3.21 -9.60 -15.03
C ARG A 86 -1.85 -9.73 -15.69
N ASP A 87 -1.21 -8.61 -16.07
CA ASP A 87 0.13 -8.62 -16.65
C ASP A 87 1.21 -8.96 -15.61
N ASP A 88 0.90 -8.77 -14.32
CA ASP A 88 1.76 -9.12 -13.19
C ASP A 88 0.93 -9.73 -12.03
N PRO A 89 0.54 -11.01 -12.15
CA PRO A 89 -0.21 -11.71 -11.11
C PRO A 89 0.69 -12.21 -9.97
N VAL A 90 2.02 -12.14 -10.11
CA VAL A 90 2.98 -12.72 -9.16
C VAL A 90 3.30 -11.76 -8.03
N THR A 91 3.58 -10.49 -8.32
CA THR A 91 3.92 -9.49 -7.29
C THR A 91 2.94 -9.38 -6.12
N PRO A 92 1.60 -9.44 -6.28
CA PRO A 92 0.68 -9.33 -5.14
C PRO A 92 0.65 -10.60 -4.26
N LEU A 93 1.23 -11.71 -4.73
CA LEU A 93 1.26 -12.98 -4.01
C LEU A 93 2.55 -13.19 -3.22
N LEU A 94 3.60 -12.42 -3.51
CA LEU A 94 4.89 -12.53 -2.83
C LEU A 94 4.85 -11.85 -1.46
N ASN A 95 5.43 -12.51 -0.45
CA ASN A 95 5.69 -11.88 0.83
C ASN A 95 6.58 -10.65 0.66
N GLN A 96 6.14 -9.52 1.22
CA GLN A 96 6.84 -8.24 1.13
C GLN A 96 7.64 -7.96 2.42
N TRP A 97 8.82 -7.35 2.29
CA TRP A 97 9.75 -7.14 3.42
C TRP A 97 10.05 -5.67 3.74
N THR A 98 9.32 -4.72 3.15
CA THR A 98 9.42 -3.30 3.53
C THR A 98 8.44 -2.95 4.65
N TYR A 99 8.73 -1.92 5.46
CA TYR A 99 7.96 -1.64 6.67
C TYR A 99 6.45 -1.50 6.41
N GLN A 100 6.08 -0.61 5.48
CA GLN A 100 4.67 -0.31 5.18
C GLN A 100 3.96 -1.54 4.60
N THR A 101 4.62 -2.24 3.67
CA THR A 101 4.03 -3.42 3.00
C THR A 101 3.86 -4.58 3.96
N MET A 102 4.82 -4.82 4.86
CA MET A 102 4.71 -5.85 5.89
C MET A 102 3.54 -5.59 6.83
N VAL A 103 3.36 -4.35 7.27
CA VAL A 103 2.20 -4.00 8.10
C VAL A 103 0.90 -4.25 7.33
N HIS A 104 0.84 -3.84 6.07
CA HIS A 104 -0.35 -4.07 5.24
C HIS A 104 -0.63 -5.56 5.01
N GLU A 105 0.39 -6.37 4.82
CA GLU A 105 0.26 -7.81 4.56
C GLU A 105 -0.14 -8.60 5.82
N LEU A 106 0.50 -8.32 6.95
CA LEU A 106 0.32 -9.10 8.17
C LEU A 106 -0.86 -8.65 9.02
N VAL A 107 -1.13 -7.34 9.05
CA VAL A 107 -2.16 -6.72 9.89
C VAL A 107 -3.31 -6.19 9.04
N GLY A 108 -3.01 -5.63 7.88
CA GLY A 108 -3.97 -4.87 7.08
C GLY A 108 -3.95 -3.40 7.46
N ILE A 109 -3.82 -2.54 6.45
CA ILE A 109 -3.98 -1.09 6.61
C ILE A 109 -5.26 -0.69 5.88
N GLN A 110 -6.15 0.00 6.59
CA GLN A 110 -7.38 0.58 6.07
C GLN A 110 -7.41 2.06 6.47
N ASP A 111 -7.56 2.95 5.49
CA ASP A 111 -7.57 4.41 5.70
C ASP A 111 -6.38 4.93 6.54
N ASN A 112 -5.18 4.43 6.25
CA ASN A 112 -3.94 4.71 6.99
C ASN A 112 -3.93 4.26 8.46
N LYS A 113 -4.84 3.35 8.83
CA LYS A 113 -4.93 2.76 10.16
C LYS A 113 -4.72 1.25 10.11
N ALA A 114 -3.93 0.76 11.05
CA ALA A 114 -3.69 -0.66 11.27
C ALA A 114 -4.36 -1.08 12.59
N ASP A 115 -5.20 -2.11 12.51
CA ASP A 115 -5.93 -2.64 13.67
C ASP A 115 -5.17 -3.82 14.28
N LEU A 116 -4.57 -3.58 15.44
CA LEU A 116 -3.80 -4.58 16.16
C LEU A 116 -4.62 -5.36 17.20
N ARG A 117 -5.95 -5.19 17.27
CA ARG A 117 -6.82 -5.86 18.27
C ARG A 117 -6.67 -7.38 18.32
N ASN A 118 -6.36 -8.01 17.19
CA ASN A 118 -6.26 -9.46 17.06
C ASN A 118 -4.87 -10.02 17.39
N PHE A 119 -3.89 -9.17 17.65
CA PHE A 119 -2.49 -9.56 17.84
C PHE A 119 -2.06 -9.27 19.28
N GLY A 120 -1.83 -10.33 20.07
CA GLY A 120 -1.23 -10.23 21.41
C GLY A 120 -2.08 -9.53 22.50
N ARG A 121 -1.46 -9.29 23.66
CA ARG A 121 -2.03 -8.49 24.75
C ARG A 121 -1.60 -7.03 24.60
N ILE A 122 -2.13 -6.35 23.58
CA ILE A 122 -1.82 -4.95 23.34
C ILE A 122 -2.64 -4.05 24.29
N PRO A 123 -2.03 -3.01 24.90
CA PRO A 123 -2.73 -2.00 25.67
C PRO A 123 -3.95 -1.42 24.92
N LYS A 124 -5.04 -1.10 25.62
CA LYS A 124 -6.30 -0.65 24.98
C LYS A 124 -6.11 0.61 24.11
N ASP A 125 -5.14 1.43 24.46
CA ASP A 125 -4.73 2.66 23.81
C ASP A 125 -3.90 2.45 22.52
N GLN A 126 -3.40 1.23 22.27
CA GLN A 126 -2.56 0.90 21.11
C GLN A 126 -3.21 -0.08 20.13
N ARG A 127 -4.52 -0.29 20.28
CA ARG A 127 -5.29 -1.22 19.45
C ARG A 127 -5.43 -0.75 18.01
N GLU A 128 -5.43 0.54 17.78
CA GLU A 128 -5.50 1.15 16.45
C GLU A 128 -4.31 2.07 16.28
N VAL A 129 -3.53 1.83 15.23
CA VAL A 129 -2.28 2.54 14.96
C VAL A 129 -2.41 3.32 13.67
N VAL A 130 -2.20 4.63 13.73
CA VAL A 130 -2.16 5.48 12.54
C VAL A 130 -0.74 5.52 11.97
N LEU A 131 -0.62 5.17 10.70
CA LEU A 131 0.62 5.20 9.91
C LEU A 131 0.49 6.22 8.79
N SER A 132 1.03 7.42 9.01
CA SER A 132 0.99 8.53 8.06
C SER A 132 2.40 9.10 7.91
N SER A 133 2.91 9.14 6.68
CA SER A 133 4.23 9.71 6.36
C SER A 133 4.28 11.23 6.57
N GLU A 134 3.14 11.93 6.46
CA GLU A 134 3.08 13.37 6.70
C GLU A 134 3.15 13.74 8.19
N GLN A 135 2.52 12.94 9.05
CA GLN A 135 2.41 13.24 10.48
C GLN A 135 3.56 12.63 11.30
N ASP A 136 4.21 11.59 10.75
CA ASP A 136 5.28 10.84 11.39
C ASP A 136 6.55 10.82 10.54
N ALA A 137 7.48 11.71 10.89
CA ALA A 137 8.79 11.82 10.26
C ALA A 137 9.64 10.55 10.37
N PHE A 138 9.50 9.77 11.45
CA PHE A 138 10.24 8.52 11.57
C PHE A 138 9.67 7.49 10.61
N PHE A 139 8.35 7.33 10.58
CA PHE A 139 7.70 6.42 9.62
C PHE A 139 8.09 6.75 8.19
N ASN A 140 8.03 8.03 7.80
CA ASN A 140 8.43 8.47 6.46
C ASN A 140 9.87 8.10 6.11
N ALA A 141 10.79 8.17 7.08
CA ALA A 141 12.19 7.82 6.86
C ALA A 141 12.42 6.30 6.71
N ILE A 142 11.59 5.46 7.34
CA ILE A 142 11.80 4.00 7.38
C ILE A 142 10.77 3.19 6.59
N MET A 143 9.73 3.81 6.03
CA MET A 143 8.56 3.09 5.47
C MET A 143 8.91 2.12 4.34
N HIS A 144 10.00 2.39 3.62
CA HIS A 144 10.50 1.57 2.50
C HIS A 144 11.76 0.78 2.85
N GLU A 145 12.24 0.87 4.09
CA GLU A 145 13.41 0.12 4.55
C GLU A 145 13.06 -1.35 4.73
N ASN A 146 14.06 -2.22 4.53
CA ASN A 146 13.91 -3.65 4.69
C ASN A 146 13.78 -4.04 6.17
N PHE A 147 13.07 -5.14 6.44
CA PHE A 147 12.89 -5.70 7.79
C PHE A 147 14.18 -5.88 8.59
N GLY A 148 15.28 -6.26 7.93
CA GLY A 148 16.59 -6.36 8.58
C GLY A 148 17.08 -5.02 9.15
N ASP A 149 16.86 -3.93 8.42
CA ASP A 149 17.34 -2.58 8.78
C ASP A 149 16.36 -1.85 9.73
N ILE A 150 15.07 -2.21 9.69
CA ILE A 150 14.05 -1.66 10.60
C ILE A 150 14.44 -1.90 12.06
N GLY A 151 14.96 -3.08 12.41
CA GLY A 151 15.38 -3.39 13.78
C GLY A 151 16.46 -2.44 14.31
N LEU A 152 17.44 -2.07 13.47
CA LEU A 152 18.50 -1.12 13.82
C LEU A 152 17.94 0.30 13.99
N ASN A 153 17.03 0.71 13.10
CA ASN A 153 16.38 2.02 13.17
C ASN A 153 15.53 2.19 14.43
N ILE A 154 14.78 1.16 14.83
CA ILE A 154 13.99 1.16 16.07
C ILE A 154 14.89 1.23 17.29
N LYS A 155 16.00 0.48 17.31
CA LYS A 155 16.96 0.54 18.41
C LYS A 155 17.52 1.95 18.57
N ARG A 156 17.94 2.60 17.48
CA ARG A 156 18.41 3.99 17.49
C ARG A 156 17.36 4.95 18.05
N MET A 157 16.11 4.83 17.60
CA MET A 157 14.99 5.64 18.12
C MET A 157 14.79 5.45 19.64
N VAL A 158 14.87 4.20 20.12
CA VAL A 158 14.75 3.90 21.56
C VAL A 158 15.92 4.49 22.35
N ASP A 159 17.14 4.39 21.83
CA ASP A 159 18.34 4.94 22.48
C ASP A 159 18.28 6.48 22.57
N GLU A 160 17.86 7.17 21.50
CA GLU A 160 17.63 8.62 21.49
C GLU A 160 16.55 9.04 22.49
N PHE A 161 15.45 8.27 22.57
CA PHE A 161 14.39 8.50 23.56
C PHE A 161 14.88 8.31 25.00
N GLN A 162 15.70 7.29 25.26
CA GLN A 162 16.27 7.07 26.58
C GLN A 162 17.22 8.19 27.00
N GLN A 163 18.01 8.73 26.07
CA GLN A 163 18.88 9.87 26.35
C GLN A 163 18.07 11.11 26.72
N LEU A 164 17.01 11.42 25.97
CA LEU A 164 16.11 12.54 26.27
C LEU A 164 15.35 12.34 27.59
N ALA A 165 14.93 11.11 27.88
CA ALA A 165 14.26 10.79 29.15
C ALA A 165 15.19 11.02 30.35
N ARG A 166 16.47 10.66 30.25
CA ARG A 166 17.46 10.87 31.31
C ARG A 166 17.77 12.35 31.53
N SER A 167 17.89 13.15 30.46
CA SER A 167 18.07 14.61 30.62
C SER A 167 16.87 15.26 31.29
N ASN A 168 15.65 14.76 31.00
CA ASN A 168 14.41 15.25 31.60
C ASN A 168 14.14 14.75 33.03
N GLN A 169 14.90 13.78 33.56
CA GLN A 169 14.78 13.32 34.95
C GLN A 169 15.54 14.18 35.96
N ASN A 170 16.53 14.96 35.52
CA ASN A 170 17.37 15.82 36.37
C ASN A 170 16.85 17.26 36.43
N ILE A 171 15.57 17.46 36.78
CA ILE A 171 14.98 18.79 36.96
C ILE A 171 15.27 19.26 38.40
N GLN A 172 16.23 20.17 38.58
CA GLN A 172 16.62 20.68 39.90
C GLN A 172 16.31 22.16 40.11
N THR A 173 16.10 22.93 39.04
CA THR A 173 15.83 24.37 39.11
C THR A 173 14.46 24.75 38.56
N ILE A 174 13.96 25.94 38.93
CA ILE A 174 12.70 26.49 38.42
C ILE A 174 12.80 26.76 36.90
N GLU A 175 13.99 27.13 36.41
CA GLU A 175 14.26 27.30 34.98
C GLU A 175 14.19 25.98 34.20
N ASP A 176 14.64 24.87 34.81
CA ASP A 176 14.52 23.55 34.21
C ASP A 176 13.06 23.07 34.16
N MET A 177 12.25 23.42 35.17
CA MET A 177 10.81 23.14 35.16
C MET A 177 10.09 23.86 34.01
N ALA A 178 10.44 25.12 33.73
CA ALA A 178 9.89 25.87 32.62
C ALA A 178 10.28 25.23 31.26
N LYS A 179 11.57 24.92 31.06
CA LYS A 179 12.05 24.25 29.83
C LYS A 179 11.40 22.88 29.63
N PHE A 180 11.19 22.13 30.70
CA PHE A 180 10.50 20.84 30.62
C PHE A 180 9.04 21.01 30.21
N ALA A 181 8.33 21.98 30.77
CA ALA A 181 6.94 22.27 30.40
C ALA A 181 6.82 22.66 28.92
N ASP A 182 7.75 23.46 28.41
CA ASP A 182 7.81 23.87 27.00
C ASP A 182 8.08 22.67 26.07
N ASN A 183 8.98 21.76 26.46
CA ASN A 183 9.36 20.59 25.66
C ASN A 183 8.44 19.36 25.87
N TYR A 184 7.55 19.39 26.86
CA TYR A 184 6.68 18.27 27.21
C TYR A 184 5.80 17.75 26.06
N PRO A 185 5.19 18.62 25.21
CA PRO A 185 4.41 18.15 24.06
C PRO A 185 5.22 17.32 23.07
N GLU A 186 6.46 17.74 22.78
CA GLU A 186 7.37 17.00 21.89
C GLU A 186 7.79 15.67 22.52
N TYR A 187 8.15 15.68 23.81
CA TYR A 187 8.48 14.46 24.54
C TYR A 187 7.33 13.45 24.51
N LYS A 188 6.09 13.90 24.73
CA LYS A 188 4.90 13.05 24.67
C LYS A 188 4.64 12.49 23.28
N LYS A 189 4.82 13.30 22.22
CA LYS A 189 4.74 12.84 20.83
C LYS A 189 5.78 11.76 20.55
N MET A 190 7.03 11.99 20.95
CA MET A 190 8.13 11.05 20.75
C MET A 190 7.91 9.73 21.49
N HIS A 191 7.46 9.78 22.75
CA HIS A 191 7.07 8.59 23.51
C HIS A 191 5.98 7.78 22.79
N GLY A 192 4.95 8.47 22.28
CA GLY A 192 3.90 7.83 21.49
C GLY A 192 4.42 7.12 20.25
N ASN A 193 5.31 7.77 19.48
CA ASN A 193 5.91 7.20 18.28
C ASN A 193 6.81 5.99 18.60
N VAL A 194 7.67 6.10 19.63
CA VAL A 194 8.52 4.99 20.06
C VAL A 194 7.67 3.79 20.45
N SER A 195 6.66 3.99 21.30
CA SER A 195 5.78 2.90 21.71
C SER A 195 5.04 2.29 20.51
N LYS A 196 4.54 3.13 19.60
CA LYS A 196 3.83 2.69 18.39
C LYS A 196 4.69 1.77 17.52
N HIS A 197 5.90 2.21 17.16
CA HIS A 197 6.74 1.48 16.24
C HIS A 197 7.41 0.26 16.88
N VAL A 198 7.79 0.34 18.16
CA VAL A 198 8.28 -0.81 18.93
C VAL A 198 7.22 -1.90 19.00
N THR A 199 5.97 -1.57 19.39
CA THR A 199 4.87 -2.54 19.45
C THR A 199 4.62 -3.16 18.08
N SER A 200 4.56 -2.35 17.03
CA SER A 200 4.29 -2.84 15.67
C SER A 200 5.38 -3.81 15.18
N VAL A 201 6.65 -3.43 15.29
CA VAL A 201 7.78 -4.28 14.87
C VAL A 201 7.87 -5.55 15.70
N THR A 202 7.64 -5.46 17.01
CA THR A 202 7.63 -6.63 17.90
C THR A 202 6.59 -7.66 17.48
N GLU A 203 5.36 -7.22 17.17
CA GLU A 203 4.31 -8.12 16.70
C GLU A 203 4.61 -8.71 15.32
N MET A 204 5.19 -7.92 14.40
CA MET A 204 5.62 -8.44 13.10
C MET A 204 6.71 -9.50 13.24
N SER A 205 7.73 -9.28 14.08
CA SER A 205 8.76 -10.28 14.38
C SER A 205 8.13 -11.57 14.90
N ARG A 206 7.18 -11.48 15.84
CA ARG A 206 6.45 -12.64 16.36
C ARG A 206 5.72 -13.41 15.26
N ILE A 207 4.98 -12.72 14.38
CA ILE A 207 4.23 -13.35 13.28
C ILE A 207 5.18 -14.03 12.28
N VAL A 208 6.28 -13.37 11.92
CA VAL A 208 7.32 -13.90 11.03
C VAL A 208 7.89 -15.21 11.57
N GLU A 209 8.19 -15.25 12.87
CA GLU A 209 8.73 -16.44 13.53
C GLU A 209 7.71 -17.57 13.67
N GLU A 210 6.47 -17.26 14.03
CA GLU A 210 5.38 -18.24 14.21
C GLU A 210 4.99 -18.90 12.90
N ARG A 211 4.85 -18.11 11.82
CA ARG A 211 4.43 -18.59 10.49
C ARG A 211 5.61 -19.03 9.62
N LYS A 212 6.85 -18.91 10.10
CA LYS A 212 8.09 -19.24 9.36
C LYS A 212 8.17 -18.52 8.02
N LEU A 213 7.80 -17.23 7.99
CA LEU A 213 7.67 -16.47 6.75
C LEU A 213 8.99 -16.30 5.99
N MET A 214 10.13 -16.35 6.67
CA MET A 214 11.45 -16.35 6.01
C MET A 214 11.59 -17.53 5.04
N MET A 215 11.24 -18.74 5.48
CA MET A 215 11.32 -19.97 4.66
C MET A 215 10.30 -19.95 3.52
N VAL A 216 9.09 -19.48 3.82
CA VAL A 216 8.00 -19.37 2.83
C VAL A 216 8.40 -18.37 1.74
N SER A 217 8.83 -17.18 2.13
CA SER A 217 9.30 -16.14 1.21
C SER A 217 10.48 -16.64 0.38
N GLU A 218 11.46 -17.33 0.95
CA GLU A 218 12.57 -17.90 0.18
C GLU A 218 12.06 -18.84 -0.92
N THR A 219 11.13 -19.73 -0.59
CA THR A 219 10.52 -20.66 -1.54
C THR A 219 9.71 -19.94 -2.62
N GLU A 220 8.95 -18.91 -2.26
CA GLU A 220 8.17 -18.09 -3.19
C GLU A 220 9.07 -17.36 -4.19
N HIS A 221 10.15 -16.74 -3.70
CA HIS A 221 11.10 -16.02 -4.54
C HIS A 221 11.88 -16.99 -5.43
N GLU A 222 12.29 -18.14 -4.92
CA GLU A 222 12.93 -19.19 -5.73
C GLU A 222 11.99 -19.65 -6.85
N LEU A 223 10.72 -19.92 -6.53
CA LEU A 223 9.72 -20.32 -7.51
C LEU A 223 9.48 -19.23 -8.56
N ALA A 224 9.22 -17.99 -8.13
CA ALA A 224 8.92 -16.88 -9.02
C ALA A 224 10.10 -16.57 -9.97
N CYS A 225 11.32 -16.45 -9.42
CA CYS A 225 12.50 -16.14 -10.21
C CYS A 225 12.89 -17.29 -11.14
N ASN A 226 12.87 -18.54 -10.66
CA ASN A 226 13.24 -19.68 -11.49
C ASN A 226 12.20 -19.92 -12.59
N VAL A 227 10.90 -19.87 -12.29
CA VAL A 227 9.84 -20.00 -13.31
C VAL A 227 9.98 -18.92 -14.37
N MET A 228 10.26 -17.67 -13.98
CA MET A 228 10.46 -16.58 -14.93
C MET A 228 11.71 -16.79 -15.80
N LEU A 229 12.82 -17.24 -15.22
CA LEU A 229 14.03 -17.60 -15.97
C LEU A 229 13.79 -18.78 -16.93
N TYR A 230 13.07 -19.81 -16.50
CA TYR A 230 12.69 -20.94 -17.36
C TYR A 230 11.74 -20.52 -18.48
N ALA A 231 10.77 -19.65 -18.20
CA ALA A 231 9.84 -19.13 -19.20
C ALA A 231 10.60 -18.34 -20.28
N LEU A 232 11.49 -17.43 -19.89
CA LEU A 232 12.32 -16.65 -20.81
C LEU A 232 13.27 -17.55 -21.63
N ARG A 233 13.83 -18.60 -21.00
CA ARG A 233 14.67 -19.57 -21.71
C ARG A 233 13.86 -20.38 -22.73
N TYR A 234 12.67 -20.84 -22.35
CA TYR A 234 11.79 -21.61 -23.21
C TYR A 234 11.25 -20.78 -24.39
N GLU A 235 10.95 -19.50 -24.16
CA GLU A 235 10.59 -18.54 -25.21
C GLU A 235 11.73 -18.35 -26.22
N LYS A 236 12.98 -18.26 -25.73
CA LYS A 236 14.16 -18.12 -26.58
C LYS A 236 14.48 -19.40 -27.38
N GLU A 237 14.29 -20.57 -26.79
CA GLU A 237 14.66 -21.87 -27.40
C GLU A 237 13.55 -22.52 -28.23
N SER A 238 12.26 -22.22 -28.01
CA SER A 238 11.14 -22.87 -28.71
C SER A 238 9.86 -22.01 -28.81
N PRO A 239 9.90 -20.83 -29.47
CA PRO A 239 8.77 -19.90 -29.55
C PRO A 239 7.53 -20.51 -30.26
N VAL A 240 7.75 -21.42 -31.21
CA VAL A 240 6.67 -22.10 -31.96
C VAL A 240 5.89 -23.08 -31.06
N GLN A 241 6.55 -23.75 -30.11
CA GLN A 241 5.90 -24.68 -29.19
C GLN A 241 5.06 -23.94 -28.13
N LEU A 242 5.54 -22.78 -27.68
CA LEU A 242 4.78 -21.89 -26.80
C LEU A 242 3.48 -21.43 -27.47
N MET A 243 3.53 -20.97 -28.72
CA MET A 243 2.32 -20.62 -29.49
C MET A 243 1.39 -21.82 -29.70
N GLN A 244 1.91 -23.02 -29.92
CA GLN A 244 1.09 -24.24 -30.02
C GLN A 244 0.45 -24.63 -28.69
N LEU A 245 1.14 -24.47 -27.56
CA LEU A 245 0.62 -24.71 -26.23
C LEU A 245 -0.45 -23.68 -25.87
N PHE A 246 -0.19 -22.40 -26.14
CA PHE A 246 -1.15 -21.32 -25.93
C PHE A 246 -2.42 -21.55 -26.75
N ASN A 247 -2.27 -21.92 -28.04
CA ASN A 247 -3.40 -22.29 -28.88
C ASN A 247 -4.15 -23.53 -28.38
N LYS A 248 -3.46 -24.51 -27.77
CA LYS A 248 -4.10 -25.69 -27.16
C LYS A 248 -4.81 -25.39 -25.84
N LEU A 249 -4.29 -24.44 -25.05
CA LEU A 249 -4.90 -24.00 -23.80
C LEU A 249 -6.08 -23.03 -24.05
N ALA A 250 -5.95 -22.17 -25.05
CA ALA A 250 -7.00 -21.26 -25.51
C ALA A 250 -8.10 -21.99 -26.29
N ALA A 251 -7.77 -23.09 -26.96
CA ALA A 251 -8.75 -24.02 -27.48
C ALA A 251 -9.47 -24.70 -26.31
N GLN A 252 -10.58 -24.10 -25.87
CA GLN A 252 -11.47 -24.71 -24.90
C GLN A 252 -11.71 -26.17 -25.28
N SER A 253 -11.25 -27.10 -24.43
CA SER A 253 -11.50 -28.51 -24.69
C SER A 253 -13.02 -28.73 -24.60
N PRO A 254 -13.67 -29.43 -25.54
CA PRO A 254 -15.10 -29.73 -25.49
C PRO A 254 -15.48 -30.66 -24.32
N LYS A 255 -14.54 -31.02 -23.43
CA LYS A 255 -14.75 -31.87 -22.25
C LYS A 255 -15.21 -31.10 -21.01
N TYR A 256 -15.13 -29.78 -20.97
CA TYR A 256 -15.73 -28.99 -19.87
C TYR A 256 -17.11 -28.49 -20.29
N LYS A 257 -18.15 -29.24 -19.90
CA LYS A 257 -19.53 -28.74 -19.96
C LYS A 257 -19.66 -27.54 -19.00
N PRO A 258 -20.12 -26.36 -19.44
CA PRO A 258 -20.50 -25.29 -18.55
C PRO A 258 -21.84 -25.68 -17.92
N GLY A 259 -21.82 -26.21 -16.70
CA GLY A 259 -23.03 -26.60 -16.01
C GLY A 259 -22.74 -27.35 -14.72
N LEU A 260 -22.34 -26.61 -13.68
CA LEU A 260 -22.46 -27.00 -12.27
C LEU A 260 -22.07 -25.83 -11.34
N PHE A 261 -22.66 -24.65 -11.54
CA PHE A 261 -22.77 -23.63 -10.49
C PHE A 261 -24.09 -22.89 -10.67
N ASN A 262 -25.17 -23.57 -10.33
CA ASN A 262 -26.48 -22.98 -10.03
C ASN A 262 -27.08 -23.83 -8.90
N SER A 263 -26.59 -23.61 -7.68
CA SER A 263 -27.29 -23.87 -6.40
C SER A 263 -26.28 -23.82 -5.24
N CYS A 264 -26.18 -22.66 -4.60
CA CYS A 264 -26.06 -22.42 -3.16
C CYS A 264 -25.73 -20.95 -2.93
#